data_AF-A0A2V5VQP0-F1
#
_entry.id   AF-A0A2V5VQP0-F1
#
_cell.length_a   1.000
_cell.length_b   1.000
_cell.length_c   1.000
_cell.angle_alpha   90.00
_cell.angle_beta   90.00
_cell.angle_gamma   90.00
#
_symmetry.space_group_name_H-M   'P 1'
#
loop_
_entity.id
_entity.type
_entity.pdbx_description
1 polymer ?
#
loop_
_entity_poly.entity_id
_entity_poly.type
_entity_poly.pdbx_seq_one_letter_code
_entity_poly.pdbx_strand_id
1 'polypeptide(L)' 'MNPELADLEELYQEVILDHSRRPRNFGELADAAVRVHGDNPACGDEIHLAVKFN' A
#
# COMPACT_ATOMS: atom_id res chain seq x y z
N MET A 1 -4.12 -26.61 -15.58
CA MET A 1 -3.96 -25.52 -14.60
C MET A 1 -4.99 -25.71 -13.52
N ASN A 2 -4.65 -25.45 -12.25
CA ASN A 2 -5.63 -25.54 -11.16
C ASN A 2 -6.56 -24.32 -11.26
N PRO A 3 -7.87 -24.49 -11.53
CA PRO A 3 -8.79 -23.37 -11.68
C PRO A 3 -8.89 -22.52 -10.41
N GLU A 4 -8.78 -23.12 -9.22
CA GLU A 4 -8.82 -22.36 -7.96
C GLU A 4 -7.63 -21.39 -7.78
N LEU A 5 -6.46 -21.72 -8.34
CA LEU A 5 -5.31 -20.81 -8.31
C LEU A 5 -5.52 -19.61 -9.23
N ALA A 6 -6.19 -19.81 -10.37
CA ALA A 6 -6.49 -18.73 -11.30
C ALA A 6 -7.51 -17.74 -10.72
N ASP A 7 -8.57 -18.25 -10.07
CA ASP A 7 -9.59 -17.41 -9.42
C ASP A 7 -8.97 -16.57 -8.28
N LEU A 8 -8.04 -17.18 -7.52
CA LEU A 8 -7.33 -16.50 -6.45
C LEU A 8 -6.36 -15.42 -6.99
N GLU A 9 -5.65 -15.72 -8.08
CA GLU A 9 -4.79 -14.74 -8.76
C GLU A 9 -5.58 -13.54 -9.29
N GLU A 10 -6.76 -13.79 -9.87
CA GLU A 10 -7.65 -12.72 -10.36
C GLU A 10 -8.14 -11.83 -9.20
N LEU A 11 -8.58 -12.45 -8.11
CA LEU A 11 -8.97 -11.72 -6.90
C LEU A 11 -7.82 -10.86 -6.34
N TYR A 12 -6.60 -11.41 -6.27
CA TYR A 12 -5.44 -10.65 -5.80
C TYR A 12 -5.14 -9.45 -6.69
N GLN A 13 -5.18 -9.63 -8.01
CA GLN A 13 -4.97 -8.53 -8.96
C GLN A 13 -6.00 -7.42 -8.78
N GLU A 14 -7.29 -7.78 -8.63
CA GLU A 14 -8.35 -6.79 -8.40
C GLU A 14 -8.10 -5.98 -7.13
N VAL A 15 -7.76 -6.65 -6.02
CA VAL A 15 -7.48 -5.99 -4.73
C VAL A 15 -6.29 -5.04 -4.82
N ILE A 16 -5.21 -5.45 -5.50
CA ILE A 16 -4.02 -4.60 -5.70
C ILE A 16 -4.39 -3.36 -6.53
N LEU A 17 -5.14 -3.56 -7.62
CA LEU A 17 -5.54 -2.46 -8.51
C LEU A 17 -6.51 -1.49 -7.82
N ASP A 18 -7.47 -1.97 -7.03
CA ASP A 18 -8.36 -1.12 -6.25
C ASP A 18 -7.56 -0.26 -5.26
N HIS A 19 -6.63 -0.87 -4.51
CA HIS A 19 -5.83 -0.14 -3.53
C HIS A 19 -4.92 0.90 -4.17
N SER A 20 -4.33 0.58 -5.34
CA SER A 20 -3.52 1.55 -6.11
C SER A 20 -4.35 2.74 -6.59
N ARG A 21 -5.60 2.51 -7.02
CA ARG A 21 -6.50 3.58 -7.49
C ARG A 21 -7.15 4.38 -6.37
N ARG A 22 -7.38 3.75 -5.22
CA ARG A 22 -8.10 4.32 -4.06
C ARG A 22 -7.31 4.05 -2.78
N PRO A 23 -6.14 4.67 -2.63
CA PRO A 23 -5.29 4.41 -1.48
C PRO A 23 -5.98 4.92 -0.21
N ARG A 24 -5.99 4.08 0.81
CA ARG A 24 -6.61 4.38 2.11
C ARG A 24 -5.58 5.09 2.98
N ASN A 25 -6.01 6.11 3.73
CA ASN A 25 -5.14 6.90 4.60
C ASN A 25 -3.94 7.55 3.87
N PHE A 26 -4.11 7.88 2.59
CA PHE A 26 -3.08 8.57 1.82
C PHE A 26 -3.09 10.06 2.09
N GLY A 27 -1.93 10.61 2.47
CA GLY A 27 -1.73 12.02 2.76
C GLY A 27 -1.06 12.25 4.11
N GLU A 28 -0.97 13.52 4.49
CA GLU A 28 -0.34 13.92 5.74
C GLU A 28 -1.23 13.64 6.96
N LEU A 29 -0.63 13.08 8.02
CA LEU A 29 -1.27 12.92 9.32
C LEU A 29 -0.72 14.01 10.26
N ALA A 30 -1.48 15.08 10.49
CA ALA A 30 -1.01 16.26 11.23
C ALA A 30 -0.43 15.93 12.62
N ASP A 31 -1.16 15.18 13.44
CA ASP A 31 -0.75 14.83 14.81
C ASP A 31 -0.02 13.48 14.91
N ALA A 32 0.75 13.11 13.89
CA ALA A 32 1.51 11.87 13.94
C ALA A 32 2.59 11.95 15.04
N ALA A 33 2.60 10.93 15.90
CA ALA A 33 3.61 10.74 16.94
C ALA A 33 4.96 10.30 16.35
N VAL A 34 4.93 9.57 15.23
CA VAL A 34 6.12 9.07 14.54
C VAL A 34 5.96 9.33 13.04
N ARG A 35 7.05 9.75 12.39
CA ARG A 35 7.18 9.86 10.93
C ARG A 35 8.45 9.14 10.49
N VAL A 36 8.36 8.33 9.45
CA VAL A 36 9.47 7.60 8.85
C VAL A 36 9.42 7.77 7.35
N HIS A 37 10.58 7.96 6.75
CA HIS A 37 10.77 7.95 5.31
C HIS A 37 11.51 6.67 4.92
N GLY A 38 11.08 6.03 3.84
CA GLY A 38 11.76 4.87 3.27
C GLY A 38 11.75 4.94 1.74
N ASP A 39 12.86 4.56 1.14
CA ASP A 39 13.07 4.58 -0.29
C ASP A 39 13.51 3.19 -0.81
N ASN A 40 13.08 2.87 -2.02
CA ASN A 40 13.57 1.73 -2.80
C ASN A 40 14.24 2.27 -4.09
N PRO A 41 15.55 2.59 -4.06
CA PRO A 41 16.23 3.26 -5.17
C PRO A 41 16.26 2.48 -6.48
N ALA A 42 16.15 1.14 -6.42
CA ALA A 42 16.18 0.30 -7.61
C ALA A 42 14.96 0.53 -8.53
N CYS A 43 13.81 0.86 -7.94
CA CYS A 43 12.57 1.15 -8.65
C CYS A 43 12.19 2.64 -8.61
N GLY A 44 12.80 3.42 -7.71
CA GLY A 44 12.46 4.82 -7.48
C GLY A 44 11.20 5.00 -6.61
N ASP A 45 10.77 3.96 -5.90
CA ASP A 45 9.61 4.06 -5.00
C ASP A 45 10.00 4.83 -3.73
N GLU A 46 9.09 5.67 -3.26
CA GLU A 46 9.23 6.45 -2.03
C GLU A 46 7.98 6.29 -1.17
N ILE A 47 8.16 6.08 0.14
CA ILE A 47 7.07 5.98 1.11
C ILE A 47 7.34 6.91 2.29
N HIS A 48 6.34 7.72 2.64
CA HIS A 48 6.26 8.41 3.92
C HIS A 48 5.23 7.74 4.80
N LEU A 49 5.67 7.21 5.94
CA LEU A 49 4.80 6.58 6.93
C LEU A 49 4.65 7.47 8.15
N ALA A 50 3.40 7.70 8.57
CA ALA A 50 3.07 8.47 9.75
C ALA A 50 2.13 7.65 10.66
N VAL A 51 2.38 7.65 11.97
CA VAL A 51 1.59 6.90 12.96
C VAL A 51 1.22 7.81 14.12
N LYS A 52 -0.06 7.78 14.52
CA LYS A 52 -0.58 8.39 15.75
C LYS A 52 -0.98 7.27 16.70
N PHE A 53 -0.52 7.33 17.95
CA PHE A 53 -0.93 6.42 19.01
C PHE A 53 -2.09 7.05 19.81
N ASN A 54 -2.93 6.20 20.37
CA ASN A 54 -3.97 6.61 21.33
C ASN A 54 -3.41 6.62 22.75
#